data_AF-A0A963TCQ3-F1
#
_entry.id   AF-A0A963TCQ3-F1
#
_cell.length_a   1.000
_cell.length_b   1.000
_cell.length_c   1.000
_cell.angle_alpha   90.00
_cell.angle_beta   90.00
_cell.angle_gamma   90.00
#
_symmetry.space_group_name_H-M   'P 1'
#
loop_
_entity.id
_entity.type
_entity.pdbx_description
1 polymer ?
#
loop_
_entity_poly.entity_id
_entity_poly.type
_entity_poly.pdbx_seq_one_letter_code
_entity_poly.pdbx_strand_id
1 'polypeptide(L)'
;MERWERRLRLASGLTIATFVILHLTNHAAGVFSFAALDAVRKVIVPIWDNWVLGPLLYTMFLLHFLLGLWSLYRRSHLRMPPWEAFQLSLGLLVWPLLMVHAVGVRAVAFQYDIPVLHENVIALIWKDGWASVVRQSLLIVIVWSHMCIGLHYWLRLKGWYARLQPYLFALAVVIPTLALLGFIRSGLEVLDRPNDPAWDLRLPQAAPADSYGYGSGGYGSGGGYGSGGGYGAGGGYGSGGYDSGGYGSY
;
A
#
# COMPACT_ATOMS: atom_id res chain seq x y z
N MET A 1 -25.89 8.80 -20.67
CA MET A 1 -24.88 9.25 -19.67
C MET A 1 -24.86 10.76 -19.72
N GLU A 2 -25.26 11.39 -18.64
CA GLU A 2 -25.38 12.84 -18.58
C GLU A 2 -24.03 13.53 -18.74
N ARG A 3 -24.02 14.77 -19.25
CA ARG A 3 -22.79 15.52 -19.54
C ARG A 3 -21.90 15.70 -18.30
N TRP A 4 -22.52 15.80 -17.12
CA TRP A 4 -21.82 15.98 -15.85
C TRP A 4 -21.12 14.69 -15.38
N GLU A 5 -21.76 13.51 -15.53
CA GLU A 5 -21.16 12.21 -15.16
C GLU A 5 -19.87 11.97 -15.94
N ARG A 6 -19.88 12.28 -17.24
CA ARG A 6 -18.71 12.15 -18.11
C ARG A 6 -17.56 13.06 -17.69
N ARG A 7 -17.87 14.28 -17.24
CA ARG A 7 -16.87 15.24 -16.74
C ARG A 7 -16.30 14.80 -15.40
N LEU A 8 -17.14 14.33 -14.48
CA LEU A 8 -16.70 13.83 -13.18
C LEU A 8 -15.80 12.61 -13.34
N ARG A 9 -16.16 11.63 -14.17
CA ARG A 9 -15.33 10.45 -14.41
C ARG A 9 -13.97 10.82 -15.01
N LEU A 10 -13.94 11.81 -15.91
CA LEU A 10 -12.68 12.30 -16.47
C LEU A 10 -11.84 13.03 -15.41
N ALA A 11 -12.45 13.97 -14.67
CA ALA A 11 -11.75 14.73 -13.63
C ALA A 11 -11.18 13.80 -12.56
N SER A 12 -11.98 12.86 -12.04
CA SER A 12 -11.53 11.89 -11.06
C SER A 12 -10.43 10.99 -11.61
N GLY A 13 -10.57 10.50 -12.85
CA GLY A 13 -9.55 9.69 -13.51
C GLY A 13 -8.22 10.44 -13.70
N LEU A 14 -8.26 11.72 -14.05
CA LEU A 14 -7.05 12.55 -14.21
C LEU A 14 -6.38 12.86 -12.87
N THR A 15 -7.15 13.12 -11.81
CA THR A 15 -6.61 13.28 -10.46
C THR A 15 -5.85 12.03 -10.02
N ILE A 16 -6.47 10.85 -10.18
CA ILE A 16 -5.84 9.56 -9.85
C ILE A 16 -4.62 9.30 -10.73
N ALA A 17 -4.70 9.57 -12.04
CA ALA A 17 -3.57 9.40 -12.95
C ALA A 17 -2.38 10.26 -12.53
N THR A 18 -2.61 11.51 -12.11
CA THR A 18 -1.56 12.40 -11.63
C THR A 18 -0.88 11.83 -10.38
N PHE A 19 -1.66 11.34 -9.42
CA PHE A 19 -1.12 10.67 -8.24
C PHE A 19 -0.30 9.43 -8.62
N VAL A 20 -0.83 8.55 -9.47
CA VAL A 20 -0.15 7.31 -9.89
C VAL A 20 1.17 7.60 -10.60
N ILE A 21 1.20 8.59 -11.51
CA ILE A 21 2.44 9.00 -12.21
C ILE A 21 3.49 9.48 -11.21
N LEU A 22 3.13 10.38 -10.31
CA LEU A 22 4.06 10.88 -9.30
C LEU A 22 4.53 9.77 -8.35
N HIS A 23 3.61 8.89 -7.92
CA HIS A 23 3.92 7.77 -7.04
C HIS A 23 4.89 6.77 -7.68
N LEU A 24 4.66 6.36 -8.94
CA LEU A 24 5.57 5.45 -9.63
C LEU A 24 6.89 6.11 -9.98
N THR A 25 6.90 7.42 -10.26
CA THR A 25 8.15 8.18 -10.44
C THR A 25 8.99 8.17 -9.17
N ASN A 26 8.35 8.26 -8.00
CA ASN A 26 9.05 8.11 -6.72
C ASN A 26 9.71 6.72 -6.58
N HIS A 27 9.00 5.65 -6.92
CA HIS A 27 9.57 4.29 -6.91
C HIS A 27 10.69 4.12 -7.93
N ALA A 28 10.57 4.74 -9.11
CA ALA A 28 11.62 4.72 -10.13
C ALA A 28 12.94 5.33 -9.64
N ALA A 29 12.88 6.33 -8.74
CA ALA A 29 14.08 6.89 -8.12
C ALA A 29 14.85 5.86 -7.25
N GLY A 30 14.18 4.80 -6.78
CA GLY A 30 14.80 3.69 -6.07
C GLY A 30 15.82 2.92 -6.89
N VAL A 31 15.81 3.05 -8.22
CA VAL A 31 16.86 2.49 -9.10
C VAL A 31 18.22 3.10 -8.82
N PHE A 32 18.29 4.34 -8.28
CA PHE A 32 19.55 5.02 -7.99
C PHE A 32 20.06 4.80 -6.57
N SER A 33 19.19 4.91 -5.56
CA SER A 33 19.46 4.60 -4.14
C SER A 33 18.21 4.81 -3.28
N PHE A 34 18.22 4.32 -2.04
CA PHE A 34 17.22 4.73 -1.04
C PHE A 34 17.21 6.23 -0.79
N ALA A 35 18.38 6.88 -0.72
CA ALA A 35 18.47 8.31 -0.52
C ALA A 35 17.77 9.09 -1.63
N ALA A 36 17.88 8.65 -2.89
CA ALA A 36 17.16 9.23 -4.01
C ALA A 36 15.64 9.03 -3.89
N LEU A 37 15.20 7.81 -3.53
CA LEU A 37 13.79 7.51 -3.28
C LEU A 37 13.21 8.38 -2.16
N ASP A 38 13.93 8.55 -1.06
CA ASP A 38 13.50 9.40 0.06
C ASP A 38 13.53 10.90 -0.29
N ALA A 39 14.51 11.36 -1.08
CA ALA A 39 14.59 12.74 -1.54
C ALA A 39 13.38 13.09 -2.42
N VAL A 40 13.02 12.23 -3.38
CA VAL A 40 11.84 12.44 -4.22
C VAL A 40 10.55 12.34 -3.40
N ARG A 41 10.50 11.42 -2.43
CA ARG A 41 9.37 11.27 -1.49
C ARG A 41 9.10 12.56 -0.73
N LYS A 42 10.13 13.22 -0.20
CA LYS A 42 10.03 14.47 0.56
C LYS A 42 9.41 15.61 -0.25
N VAL A 43 9.48 15.56 -1.58
CA VAL A 43 8.83 16.52 -2.47
C VAL A 43 7.40 16.09 -2.81
N ILE A 44 7.18 14.81 -3.15
CA ILE A 44 5.90 14.33 -3.67
C ILE A 44 4.87 14.09 -2.57
N VAL A 45 5.26 13.49 -1.44
CA VAL A 45 4.32 13.10 -0.37
C VAL A 45 3.57 14.29 0.20
N PRO A 46 4.18 15.44 0.56
CA PRO A 46 3.46 16.58 1.13
C PRO A 46 2.34 17.14 0.22
N ILE A 47 2.47 16.97 -1.10
CA ILE A 47 1.45 17.38 -2.07
C ILE A 47 0.15 16.61 -1.83
N TRP A 48 0.23 15.33 -1.47
CA TRP A 48 -0.94 14.48 -1.28
C TRP A 48 -1.29 14.24 0.18
N ASP A 49 -0.32 14.35 1.07
CA ASP A 49 -0.46 14.13 2.51
C ASP A 49 -0.73 15.44 3.24
N ASN A 50 -1.75 16.16 2.76
CA ASN A 50 -2.31 17.31 3.45
C ASN A 50 -3.82 17.17 3.58
N TRP A 51 -4.40 17.96 4.48
CA TRP A 51 -5.80 17.91 4.86
C TRP A 51 -6.79 18.22 3.72
N VAL A 52 -6.31 18.76 2.59
CA VAL A 52 -7.15 19.03 1.41
C VAL A 52 -7.01 17.92 0.38
N LEU A 53 -5.79 17.72 -0.15
CA LEU A 53 -5.56 16.88 -1.31
C LEU A 53 -5.63 15.39 -0.99
N GLY A 54 -5.33 14.98 0.26
CA GLY A 54 -5.47 13.59 0.70
C GLY A 54 -6.94 13.13 0.66
N PRO A 55 -7.85 13.78 1.41
CA PRO A 55 -9.28 13.47 1.35
C PRO A 55 -9.89 13.62 -0.03
N LEU A 56 -9.45 14.63 -0.80
CA LEU A 56 -9.87 14.81 -2.19
C LEU A 56 -9.47 13.61 -3.05
N LEU A 57 -8.24 13.12 -2.94
CA LEU A 57 -7.76 11.96 -3.69
C LEU A 57 -8.59 10.71 -3.38
N TYR A 58 -8.87 10.44 -2.11
CA TYR A 58 -9.72 9.30 -1.70
C TYR A 58 -11.14 9.43 -2.24
N THR A 59 -11.70 10.63 -2.20
CA THR A 59 -13.03 10.91 -2.73
C THR A 59 -13.06 10.74 -4.25
N MET A 60 -12.04 11.23 -4.96
CA MET A 60 -11.92 11.07 -6.41
C MET A 60 -11.73 9.60 -6.79
N PHE A 61 -10.96 8.84 -6.02
CA PHE A 61 -10.81 7.40 -6.22
C PHE A 61 -12.15 6.66 -6.08
N LEU A 62 -12.85 6.88 -4.96
CA LEU A 62 -14.17 6.27 -4.72
C LEU A 62 -15.17 6.68 -5.81
N LEU A 63 -15.22 7.97 -6.15
CA LEU A 63 -16.11 8.49 -7.19
C LEU A 63 -15.79 7.87 -8.56
N HIS A 64 -14.51 7.75 -8.92
CA HIS A 64 -14.11 7.10 -10.18
C HIS A 64 -14.57 5.65 -10.24
N PHE A 65 -14.36 4.91 -9.16
CA PHE A 65 -14.77 3.51 -9.03
C PHE A 65 -16.30 3.37 -9.15
N LEU A 66 -17.06 4.12 -8.35
CA LEU A 66 -18.52 4.08 -8.34
C LEU A 66 -19.12 4.50 -9.68
N LEU A 67 -18.58 5.53 -10.35
CA LEU A 67 -19.03 5.92 -11.69
C LEU A 67 -18.70 4.87 -12.75
N GLY A 68 -17.61 4.12 -12.58
CA GLY A 68 -17.27 2.95 -13.39
C GLY A 68 -18.31 1.84 -13.25
N LEU A 69 -18.62 1.45 -12.01
CA LEU A 69 -19.66 0.46 -11.69
C LEU A 69 -21.04 0.91 -12.17
N TRP A 70 -21.40 2.17 -11.95
CA TRP A 70 -22.65 2.76 -12.41
C TRP A 70 -22.78 2.72 -13.94
N SER A 71 -21.66 2.93 -14.65
CA SER A 71 -21.63 2.78 -16.10
C SER A 71 -21.83 1.35 -16.56
N LEU A 72 -21.40 0.36 -15.77
CA LEU A 72 -21.62 -1.06 -16.04
C LEU A 72 -23.06 -1.47 -15.73
N TYR A 73 -23.58 -1.06 -14.58
CA TYR A 73 -24.94 -1.36 -14.11
C TYR A 73 -26.03 -0.89 -15.10
N ARG A 74 -25.83 0.27 -15.73
CA ARG A 74 -26.79 0.81 -16.72
C ARG A 74 -26.77 0.10 -18.08
N ARG A 75 -25.88 -0.87 -18.29
CA ARG A 75 -25.87 -1.64 -19.55
C ARG A 75 -26.92 -2.73 -19.48
N SER A 76 -27.74 -2.82 -20.53
CA SER A 76 -28.72 -3.90 -20.69
C SER A 76 -28.07 -5.26 -21.02
N HIS A 77 -26.88 -5.24 -21.65
CA HIS A 77 -26.14 -6.45 -22.02
C HIS A 77 -24.63 -6.25 -21.80
N LEU A 78 -23.93 -7.32 -21.38
CA LEU A 78 -22.47 -7.33 -21.16
C LEU A 78 -21.64 -7.59 -22.43
N ARG A 79 -22.24 -7.43 -23.62
CA ARG A 79 -21.53 -7.56 -24.89
C ARG A 79 -20.76 -6.26 -25.13
N MET A 80 -19.44 -6.32 -25.04
CA MET A 80 -18.54 -5.18 -25.20
C MET A 80 -17.32 -5.57 -26.04
N PRO A 81 -16.70 -4.62 -26.75
CA PRO A 81 -15.46 -4.89 -27.46
C PRO A 81 -14.36 -5.34 -26.48
N PRO A 82 -13.42 -6.20 -26.91
CA PRO A 82 -12.41 -6.79 -26.01
C PRO A 82 -11.59 -5.76 -25.21
N TRP A 83 -11.26 -4.62 -25.80
CA TRP A 83 -10.51 -3.56 -25.12
C TRP A 83 -11.28 -2.95 -23.95
N GLU A 84 -12.60 -2.84 -24.07
CA GLU A 84 -13.45 -2.29 -23.02
C GLU A 84 -13.60 -3.29 -21.87
N ALA A 85 -13.76 -4.58 -22.22
CA ALA A 85 -13.72 -5.66 -21.23
C ALA A 85 -12.39 -5.66 -20.47
N PHE A 86 -11.26 -5.54 -21.18
CA PHE A 86 -9.94 -5.51 -20.56
C PHE A 86 -9.78 -4.31 -19.61
N GLN A 87 -10.14 -3.11 -20.06
CA GLN A 87 -10.08 -1.90 -19.22
C GLN A 87 -10.93 -2.01 -17.95
N LEU A 88 -12.14 -2.58 -18.08
CA LEU A 88 -13.04 -2.81 -16.97
C LEU A 88 -12.46 -3.85 -16.00
N SER A 89 -11.95 -4.97 -16.51
CA SER A 89 -11.31 -6.01 -15.70
C SER A 89 -10.12 -5.46 -14.91
N LEU A 90 -9.24 -4.68 -15.56
CA LEU A 90 -8.14 -4.02 -14.86
C LEU A 90 -8.66 -3.08 -13.77
N GLY A 91 -9.66 -2.25 -14.07
CA GLY A 91 -10.23 -1.32 -13.09
C GLY A 91 -10.85 -2.02 -11.88
N LEU A 92 -11.51 -3.16 -12.09
CA LEU A 92 -12.05 -4.00 -11.03
C LEU A 92 -10.94 -4.67 -10.20
N LEU A 93 -9.85 -5.12 -10.84
CA LEU A 93 -8.69 -5.71 -10.16
C LEU A 93 -7.90 -4.68 -9.34
N VAL A 94 -7.84 -3.42 -9.78
CA VAL A 94 -7.18 -2.35 -9.01
C VAL A 94 -7.80 -2.23 -7.61
N TRP A 95 -9.12 -2.38 -7.45
CA TRP A 95 -9.78 -2.18 -6.16
C TRP A 95 -9.26 -3.10 -5.04
N PRO A 96 -9.39 -4.45 -5.12
CA PRO A 96 -8.91 -5.33 -4.05
C PRO A 96 -7.39 -5.25 -3.86
N LEU A 97 -6.63 -5.09 -4.94
CA LEU A 97 -5.16 -4.96 -4.85
C LEU A 97 -4.76 -3.66 -4.13
N LEU A 98 -5.43 -2.55 -4.44
CA LEU A 98 -5.17 -1.26 -3.81
C LEU A 98 -5.64 -1.24 -2.36
N MET A 99 -6.74 -1.91 -2.00
CA MET A 99 -7.18 -1.96 -0.60
C MET A 99 -6.12 -2.61 0.29
N VAL A 100 -5.55 -3.74 -0.13
CA VAL A 100 -4.47 -4.39 0.63
C VAL A 100 -3.23 -3.49 0.71
N HIS A 101 -2.88 -2.80 -0.38
CA HIS A 101 -1.72 -1.90 -0.41
C HIS A 101 -1.93 -0.61 0.40
N ALA A 102 -2.93 0.19 0.08
CA ALA A 102 -3.10 1.54 0.60
C ALA A 102 -3.79 1.56 1.97
N VAL A 103 -4.82 0.74 2.17
CA VAL A 103 -5.54 0.67 3.45
C VAL A 103 -4.78 -0.20 4.43
N GLY A 104 -4.28 -1.37 4.00
CA GLY A 104 -3.48 -2.25 4.85
C GLY A 104 -2.27 -1.55 5.46
N VAL A 105 -1.48 -0.86 4.63
CA VAL A 105 -0.29 -0.12 5.10
C VAL A 105 -0.66 1.03 6.05
N ARG A 106 -1.71 1.81 5.74
CA ARG A 106 -2.12 2.92 6.61
C ARG A 106 -2.78 2.44 7.91
N ALA A 107 -3.52 1.34 7.88
CA ALA A 107 -4.11 0.74 9.06
C ALA A 107 -3.03 0.21 10.01
N VAL A 108 -2.01 -0.48 9.47
CA VAL A 108 -0.85 -0.92 10.25
C VAL A 108 -0.09 0.27 10.83
N ALA A 109 0.19 1.29 10.02
CA ALA A 109 0.87 2.49 10.50
C ALA A 109 0.09 3.21 11.63
N PHE A 110 -1.23 3.31 11.50
CA PHE A 110 -2.09 3.91 12.53
C PHE A 110 -2.16 3.05 13.81
N GLN A 111 -2.27 1.72 13.67
CA GLN A 111 -2.42 0.81 14.80
C GLN A 111 -1.14 0.71 15.65
N TYR A 112 0.03 0.83 15.02
CA TYR A 112 1.33 0.63 15.66
C TYR A 112 2.15 1.92 15.81
N ASP A 113 1.56 3.08 15.52
CA ASP A 113 2.20 4.40 15.55
C ASP A 113 3.53 4.46 14.74
N ILE A 114 3.55 3.73 13.61
CA ILE A 114 4.72 3.64 12.74
C ILE A 114 4.61 4.76 11.69
N PRO A 115 5.61 5.64 11.54
CA PRO A 115 5.58 6.62 10.48
C PRO A 115 5.55 5.92 9.12
N VAL A 116 4.68 6.36 8.20
CA VAL A 116 4.56 5.83 6.83
C VAL A 116 5.74 6.31 5.98
N LEU A 117 6.93 5.80 6.29
CA LEU A 117 8.13 5.98 5.48
C LEU A 117 8.13 4.92 4.37
N HIS A 118 8.62 5.26 3.18
CA HIS A 118 8.64 4.31 2.07
C HIS A 118 9.48 3.06 2.41
N GLU A 119 10.55 3.24 3.19
CA GLU A 119 11.40 2.14 3.67
C GLU A 119 10.61 1.14 4.52
N ASN A 120 9.74 1.62 5.41
CA ASN A 120 8.90 0.77 6.26
C ASN A 120 7.89 -0.02 5.43
N VAL A 121 7.30 0.61 4.41
CA VAL A 121 6.31 -0.02 3.53
C VAL A 121 6.95 -1.08 2.65
N ILE A 122 8.11 -0.78 2.05
CA ILE A 122 8.87 -1.75 1.26
C ILE A 122 9.30 -2.90 2.18
N ALA A 123 9.80 -2.61 3.37
CA ALA A 123 10.19 -3.65 4.32
C ALA A 123 9.02 -4.54 4.74
N LEU A 124 7.85 -3.95 5.03
CA LEU A 124 6.64 -4.70 5.38
C LEU A 124 6.25 -5.66 4.25
N ILE A 125 6.26 -5.21 3.00
CA ILE A 125 5.88 -6.05 1.85
C ILE A 125 6.89 -7.18 1.62
N TRP A 126 8.18 -6.90 1.75
CA TRP A 126 9.23 -7.88 1.47
C TRP A 126 9.39 -8.90 2.61
N LYS A 127 9.22 -8.48 3.87
CA LYS A 127 9.26 -9.36 5.05
C LYS A 127 7.99 -10.23 5.18
N ASP A 128 6.84 -9.75 4.71
CA ASP A 128 5.59 -10.53 4.67
C ASP A 128 5.69 -11.72 3.69
N GLY A 129 6.58 -11.63 2.70
CA GLY A 129 6.98 -12.74 1.84
C GLY A 129 6.64 -12.57 0.36
N TRP A 130 7.05 -13.56 -0.44
CA TRP A 130 7.04 -13.47 -1.91
C TRP A 130 5.65 -13.24 -2.51
N ALA A 131 4.59 -13.77 -1.92
CA ALA A 131 3.23 -13.55 -2.39
C ALA A 131 2.85 -12.05 -2.37
N SER A 132 3.32 -11.31 -1.37
CA SER A 132 3.07 -9.87 -1.22
C SER A 132 3.92 -9.04 -2.18
N VAL A 133 5.17 -9.45 -2.42
CA VAL A 133 6.04 -8.86 -3.46
C VAL A 133 5.43 -9.01 -4.85
N VAL A 134 4.95 -10.21 -5.19
CA VAL A 134 4.28 -10.48 -6.49
C VAL A 134 2.98 -9.68 -6.59
N ARG A 135 2.15 -9.68 -5.55
CA ARG A 135 0.90 -8.92 -5.52
C ARG A 135 1.12 -7.42 -5.75
N GLN A 136 2.13 -6.84 -5.11
CA GLN A 136 2.47 -5.41 -5.30
C GLN A 136 2.99 -5.14 -6.71
N SER A 137 3.82 -6.03 -7.25
CA SER A 137 4.33 -5.93 -8.63
C SER A 137 3.20 -6.00 -9.65
N LEU A 138 2.22 -6.89 -9.44
CA LEU A 138 1.02 -6.98 -10.26
C LEU A 138 0.17 -5.71 -10.18
N LEU A 139 -0.02 -5.14 -8.98
CA LEU A 139 -0.75 -3.89 -8.81
C LEU A 139 -0.13 -2.77 -9.67
N ILE A 140 1.20 -2.63 -9.68
CA ILE A 140 1.91 -1.64 -10.52
C ILE A 140 1.54 -1.81 -11.99
N VAL A 141 1.65 -3.03 -12.53
CA VAL A 141 1.36 -3.30 -13.95
C VAL A 141 -0.11 -3.07 -14.27
N ILE A 142 -1.02 -3.52 -13.40
CA ILE A 142 -2.47 -3.43 -13.60
C ILE A 142 -2.95 -1.97 -13.56
N VAL A 143 -2.57 -1.22 -12.50
CA VAL A 143 -3.00 0.18 -12.34
C VAL A 143 -2.41 1.07 -13.44
N TRP A 144 -1.16 0.83 -13.82
CA TRP A 144 -0.50 1.59 -14.87
C TRP A 144 -1.12 1.33 -16.24
N SER A 145 -1.42 0.06 -16.56
CA SER A 145 -2.09 -0.32 -17.80
C SER A 145 -3.49 0.28 -17.88
N HIS A 146 -4.27 0.19 -16.80
CA HIS A 146 -5.60 0.80 -16.70
C HIS A 146 -5.53 2.32 -16.96
N MET A 147 -4.59 3.01 -16.34
CA MET A 147 -4.37 4.44 -16.53
C MET A 147 -3.99 4.77 -17.99
N CYS A 148 -3.02 4.05 -18.56
CA CYS A 148 -2.53 4.29 -19.91
C CYS A 148 -3.62 4.10 -20.97
N ILE A 149 -4.42 3.04 -20.86
CA ILE A 149 -5.56 2.80 -21.76
C ILE A 149 -6.60 3.92 -21.60
N GLY A 150 -6.96 4.29 -20.36
CA GLY A 150 -7.90 5.37 -20.11
C GLY A 150 -7.46 6.71 -20.73
N LEU A 151 -6.18 7.06 -20.55
CA LEU A 151 -5.58 8.26 -21.15
C LEU A 151 -5.53 8.17 -22.68
N HIS A 152 -5.10 7.04 -23.25
CA HIS A 152 -5.03 6.85 -24.70
C HIS A 152 -6.40 7.06 -25.36
N TYR A 153 -7.46 6.44 -24.82
CA TYR A 153 -8.80 6.56 -25.38
C TYR A 153 -9.42 7.95 -25.23
N TRP A 154 -9.01 8.71 -24.20
CA TRP A 154 -9.39 10.11 -24.05
C TRP A 154 -8.62 11.03 -25.01
N LEU A 155 -7.29 10.86 -25.09
CA LEU A 155 -6.40 11.73 -25.84
C LEU A 155 -6.41 11.49 -27.35
N ARG A 156 -6.75 10.28 -27.82
CA ARG A 156 -6.83 9.97 -29.27
C ARG A 156 -7.78 10.86 -30.05
N LEU A 157 -8.72 11.52 -29.38
CA LEU A 157 -9.65 12.49 -29.97
C LEU A 157 -9.02 13.88 -30.16
N LYS A 158 -7.77 14.09 -29.70
CA LYS A 158 -7.05 15.35 -29.78
C LYS A 158 -6.02 15.28 -30.91
N GLY A 159 -6.08 16.23 -31.85
CA GLY A 159 -5.20 16.22 -33.03
C GLY A 159 -3.70 16.27 -32.73
N TRP A 160 -3.30 16.83 -31.58
CA TRP A 160 -1.89 16.86 -31.15
C TRP A 160 -1.39 15.52 -30.61
N TYR A 161 -2.29 14.63 -30.17
CA TYR A 161 -1.90 13.38 -29.51
C TYR A 161 -1.13 12.45 -30.43
N ALA A 162 -1.50 12.38 -31.71
CA ALA A 162 -0.80 11.55 -32.70
C ALA A 162 0.70 11.88 -32.80
N ARG A 163 1.08 13.16 -32.63
CA ARG A 163 2.48 13.59 -32.65
C ARG A 163 3.24 13.22 -31.38
N LEU A 164 2.55 13.22 -30.23
CA LEU A 164 3.16 12.91 -28.93
C LEU A 164 3.09 11.42 -28.56
N GLN A 165 2.27 10.64 -29.27
CA GLN A 165 2.03 9.23 -28.99
C GLN A 165 3.32 8.40 -28.86
N PRO A 166 4.35 8.54 -29.71
CA PRO A 166 5.58 7.75 -29.57
C PRO A 166 6.32 8.04 -28.26
N TYR A 167 6.40 9.31 -27.85
CA TYR A 167 7.04 9.71 -26.60
C TYR A 167 6.25 9.24 -25.38
N LEU A 168 4.93 9.38 -25.43
CA LEU A 168 4.04 8.89 -24.36
C LEU A 168 4.08 7.37 -24.24
N PHE A 169 4.23 6.64 -25.36
CA PHE A 169 4.43 5.21 -25.37
C PHE A 169 5.77 4.82 -24.73
N ALA A 170 6.86 5.53 -25.07
CA ALA A 170 8.16 5.30 -24.43
C ALA A 170 8.06 5.50 -22.90
N LEU A 171 7.41 6.57 -22.44
CA LEU A 171 7.16 6.80 -21.01
C LEU A 171 6.28 5.72 -20.39
N ALA A 172 5.26 5.25 -21.11
CA ALA A 172 4.37 4.18 -20.66
C ALA A 172 5.11 2.85 -20.44
N VAL A 173 6.24 2.62 -21.10
CA VAL A 173 7.09 1.44 -20.89
C VAL A 173 8.16 1.72 -19.83
N VAL A 174 8.90 2.82 -19.95
CA VAL A 174 10.06 3.11 -19.11
C VAL A 174 9.69 3.30 -17.64
N ILE A 175 8.63 4.06 -17.35
CA ILE A 175 8.25 4.39 -15.96
C ILE A 175 7.94 3.14 -15.13
N PRO A 176 7.03 2.23 -15.54
CA PRO A 176 6.74 1.05 -14.73
C PRO A 176 7.94 0.10 -14.64
N THR A 177 8.78 0.00 -15.68
CA THR A 177 10.01 -0.81 -15.62
C THR A 177 10.97 -0.27 -14.58
N LEU A 178 11.23 1.03 -14.56
CA LEU A 178 12.09 1.66 -13.56
C LEU A 178 11.47 1.56 -12.16
N ALA A 179 10.16 1.75 -12.03
CA ALA A 179 9.47 1.61 -10.74
C ALA A 179 9.60 0.19 -10.17
N LEU A 180 9.42 -0.85 -11.00
CA LEU A 180 9.61 -2.24 -10.58
C LEU A 180 11.06 -2.53 -10.22
N LEU A 181 12.02 -2.07 -11.02
CA LEU A 181 13.44 -2.25 -10.72
C LEU A 181 13.85 -1.55 -9.42
N GLY A 182 13.35 -0.33 -9.21
CA GLY A 182 13.58 0.43 -7.98
C GLY A 182 12.97 -0.24 -6.76
N PHE A 183 11.77 -0.80 -6.90
CA PHE A 183 11.11 -1.60 -5.86
C PHE A 183 11.90 -2.88 -5.52
N ILE A 184 12.39 -3.60 -6.53
CA ILE A 184 13.21 -4.81 -6.36
C ILE A 184 14.54 -4.48 -5.68
N ARG A 185 15.28 -3.49 -6.20
CA ARG A 185 16.56 -3.07 -5.64
C ARG A 185 16.40 -2.65 -4.17
N SER A 186 15.41 -1.81 -3.88
CA SER A 186 15.14 -1.34 -2.52
C SER A 186 14.78 -2.52 -1.61
N GLY A 187 13.95 -3.45 -2.09
CA GLY A 187 13.56 -4.64 -1.35
C GLY A 187 14.73 -5.57 -1.00
N LEU A 188 15.62 -5.84 -1.95
CA LEU A 188 16.83 -6.64 -1.72
C LEU A 188 17.73 -5.98 -0.68
N GLU A 189 17.92 -4.67 -0.74
CA GLU A 189 18.70 -3.96 0.26
C GLU A 189 18.03 -3.98 1.66
N VAL A 190 16.69 -4.05 1.76
CA VAL A 190 16.04 -4.32 3.06
C VAL A 190 16.39 -5.72 3.58
N LEU A 191 16.41 -6.73 2.71
CA LEU A 191 16.71 -8.11 3.12
C LEU A 191 18.18 -8.32 3.52
N ASP A 192 19.10 -7.58 2.90
CA ASP A 192 20.54 -7.65 3.20
C ASP A 192 20.92 -6.87 4.48
N ARG A 193 20.04 -6.02 5.01
CA ARG A 193 20.31 -5.31 6.26
C ARG A 193 20.28 -6.29 7.43
N PRO A 194 21.32 -6.29 8.30
CA PRO A 194 21.30 -7.07 9.53
C PRO A 194 20.01 -6.76 10.31
N ASN A 195 19.42 -7.78 10.95
CA ASN A 195 18.28 -7.59 11.85
C ASN A 195 18.72 -6.66 12.99
N ASP A 196 18.49 -5.36 12.82
CA ASP A 196 18.60 -4.37 13.87
C ASP A 196 17.32 -4.47 14.71
N PRO A 197 17.41 -4.90 15.99
CA PRO A 197 16.25 -4.97 16.87
C PRO A 197 15.52 -3.63 16.96
N ALA A 198 16.21 -2.49 16.79
CA ALA A 198 15.60 -1.16 16.80
C ALA A 198 14.75 -0.88 15.53
N TRP A 199 15.01 -1.58 14.43
CA TRP A 199 14.21 -1.56 13.21
C TRP A 199 13.03 -2.53 13.30
N ASP A 200 13.25 -3.73 13.85
CA ASP A 200 12.21 -4.74 14.04
C ASP A 200 11.19 -4.35 15.14
N LEU A 201 11.58 -3.56 16.14
CA LEU A 201 10.65 -2.96 17.12
C LEU A 201 9.71 -1.90 16.49
N ARG A 202 9.99 -1.45 15.26
CA ARG A 202 9.17 -0.50 14.48
C ARG A 202 8.33 -1.18 13.40
N LEU A 203 8.45 -2.48 13.21
CA LEU A 203 7.58 -3.27 12.33
C LEU A 203 6.79 -4.22 13.22
N PRO A 204 5.48 -4.39 13.03
CA PRO A 204 4.77 -5.42 13.78
C PRO A 204 5.42 -6.75 13.40
N GLN A 205 5.90 -7.51 14.39
CA GLN A 205 6.32 -8.89 14.13
C GLN A 205 5.13 -9.60 13.50
N ALA A 206 5.28 -10.00 12.24
CA ALA A 206 4.31 -10.88 11.61
C ALA A 206 4.20 -12.10 12.52
N ALA A 207 2.99 -12.37 13.02
CA ALA A 207 2.74 -13.55 13.83
C ALA A 207 3.29 -14.76 13.06
N PRO A 208 4.07 -15.63 13.71
CA PRO A 208 4.72 -16.73 13.02
C PRO A 208 3.67 -17.59 12.30
N ALA A 209 4.03 -18.06 11.10
CA ALA A 209 3.12 -18.74 10.17
C ALA A 209 2.55 -20.08 10.72
N ASP A 210 2.94 -20.49 11.92
CA ASP A 210 2.43 -21.64 12.67
C ASP A 210 1.14 -21.32 13.47
N SER A 211 0.72 -20.06 13.58
CA SER A 211 -0.49 -19.70 14.34
C SER A 211 -1.82 -20.00 13.63
N TYR A 212 -1.80 -20.51 12.38
CA TYR A 212 -3.00 -21.01 11.69
C TYR A 212 -3.11 -22.53 11.82
N GLY A 213 -3.19 -23.00 13.07
CA GLY A 213 -3.52 -24.40 13.37
C GLY A 213 -4.95 -24.72 12.96
N TYR A 214 -5.13 -25.30 11.78
CA TYR A 214 -6.30 -26.15 11.51
C TYR A 214 -6.26 -27.30 12.52
N GLY A 215 -7.18 -27.29 13.48
CA GLY A 215 -7.29 -28.32 14.50
C GLY A 215 -7.55 -29.69 13.86
N SER A 216 -6.52 -30.52 13.78
CA SER A 216 -6.68 -31.95 13.62
C SER A 216 -7.08 -32.52 14.97
N GLY A 217 -8.37 -32.83 15.14
CA GLY A 217 -8.88 -33.60 16.26
C GLY A 217 -8.16 -34.94 16.34
N GLY A 218 -7.40 -35.13 17.42
CA GLY A 218 -6.67 -36.35 17.76
C GLY A 218 -7.05 -36.80 19.16
N TYR A 219 -7.40 -38.07 19.26
CA TYR A 219 -8.10 -38.75 20.34
C TYR A 219 -7.17 -39.18 21.49
N GLY A 220 -7.73 -39.30 22.69
CA GLY A 220 -7.14 -39.99 23.86
C GLY A 220 -6.45 -39.04 24.85
N SER A 221 -6.40 -39.28 26.16
CA SER A 221 -6.95 -40.31 27.02
C SER A 221 -6.52 -39.91 28.44
N GLY A 222 -7.39 -40.12 29.43
CA GLY A 222 -6.96 -40.53 30.78
C GLY A 222 -6.42 -39.46 31.74
N GLY A 223 -7.27 -39.13 32.73
CA GLY A 223 -6.91 -39.30 34.13
C GLY A 223 -6.21 -38.15 34.87
N GLY A 224 -6.88 -37.63 35.91
CA GLY A 224 -6.24 -37.65 37.22
C GLY A 224 -6.29 -36.39 38.12
N TYR A 225 -7.21 -36.46 39.10
CA TYR A 225 -7.07 -36.17 40.55
C TYR A 225 -6.48 -34.83 41.09
N GLY A 226 -7.22 -34.23 42.04
CA GLY A 226 -6.74 -33.51 43.24
C GLY A 226 -6.71 -31.98 43.14
N SER A 227 -7.63 -31.19 43.73
CA SER A 227 -7.86 -30.86 45.16
C SER A 227 -6.83 -29.91 45.80
N GLY A 228 -7.33 -28.82 46.40
CA GLY A 228 -6.64 -27.86 47.29
C GLY A 228 -6.64 -26.44 46.72
N GLY A 229 -7.40 -25.45 47.20
CA GLY A 229 -7.54 -25.01 48.60
C GLY A 229 -6.42 -24.01 48.90
N GLY A 230 -6.65 -22.70 48.86
CA GLY A 230 -6.77 -21.96 50.11
C GLY A 230 -6.06 -20.60 50.05
N TYR A 231 -6.74 -19.63 50.60
CA TYR A 231 -6.51 -18.19 50.75
C TYR A 231 -5.65 -17.88 51.99
N GLY A 232 -4.89 -16.79 51.97
CA GLY A 232 -4.21 -16.27 53.16
C GLY A 232 -3.57 -14.89 52.94
N ALA A 233 -4.08 -13.89 53.65
CA ALA A 233 -3.63 -12.49 53.66
C ALA A 233 -2.82 -12.15 54.92
N GLY A 234 -2.10 -11.02 54.90
CA GLY A 234 -1.46 -10.34 56.05
C GLY A 234 -0.02 -9.91 55.68
N GLY A 235 0.29 -8.62 55.45
CA GLY A 235 0.45 -7.54 56.45
C GLY A 235 1.91 -7.54 56.96
N GLY A 236 2.72 -6.48 57.06
CA GLY A 236 2.67 -5.05 56.78
C GLY A 236 4.04 -4.45 57.19
N TYR A 237 4.25 -3.17 56.84
CA TYR A 237 5.18 -2.17 57.44
C TYR A 237 6.71 -2.33 57.28
N GLY A 238 7.34 -1.27 56.78
CA GLY A 238 8.80 -1.06 56.82
C GLY A 238 9.22 0.22 56.10
N SER A 239 9.19 1.34 56.81
CA SER A 239 9.69 2.66 56.42
C SER A 239 11.19 2.82 56.60
N GLY A 240 11.83 3.64 55.75
CA GLY A 240 13.19 4.19 55.90
C GLY A 240 13.92 4.13 54.56
N GLY A 241 14.65 5.13 54.08
CA GLY A 241 15.14 6.39 54.60
C GLY A 241 16.10 6.96 53.55
N TYR A 242 16.28 8.28 53.60
CA TYR A 242 17.02 9.20 52.72
C TYR A 242 18.48 8.84 52.36
N ASP A 243 18.91 9.18 51.13
CA ASP A 243 20.07 10.03 50.74
C ASP A 243 20.29 9.90 49.22
N SER A 244 20.31 10.94 48.36
CA SER A 244 21.09 12.19 48.21
C SER A 244 22.35 12.06 47.32
N GLY A 245 22.49 13.03 46.39
CA GLY A 245 23.67 13.27 45.53
C GLY A 245 23.57 12.61 44.15
N GLY A 246 23.76 13.26 42.99
CA GLY A 246 24.29 14.59 42.69
C GLY A 246 25.15 14.51 41.42
N TYR A 247 24.84 15.39 40.45
CA TYR A 247 25.69 15.91 39.36
C TYR A 247 26.29 14.99 38.27
N GLY A 248 26.26 15.48 37.02
CA GLY A 248 27.30 15.15 36.04
C GLY A 248 26.86 15.12 34.58
N SER A 249 26.93 16.28 33.92
CA SER A 249 27.00 16.48 32.47
C SER A 249 27.97 15.54 31.74
N TYR A 250 27.58 15.04 30.56
CA TYR A 250 28.18 15.29 29.23
C TYR A 250 27.22 14.79 28.14
#